data_AF-A0A2S7XPS7-F1
#
_entry.id   AF-A0A2S7XPS7-F1
#
_cell.length_a   1.000
_cell.length_b   1.000
_cell.length_c   1.000
_cell.angle_alpha   90.00
_cell.angle_beta   90.00
_cell.angle_gamma   90.00
#
_symmetry.space_group_name_H-M   'P 1'
#
loop_
_entity.id
_entity.type
_entity.pdbx_description
1 polymer ?
#
loop_
_entity_poly.entity_id
_entity_poly.type
_entity_poly.pdbx_seq_one_letter_code
_entity_poly.pdbx_strand_id
1 'polypeptide(L)'
;MSKSVKQGSLMMALLPSFILYASTIILVALTRGDLGGTIKYWEFMVPLAALISLMSGWGPTYARNASRFSYLIKQIVHWGLFLGLLWLLQTQGVTAALGAPKYTLVLLYLLSLTIILGGFYLDLKQVLFGAFLAFCTYLLAAPANIAILKPIGETLRIADPQSKPLTMILVVGLIAFAVNAVFVMGTRGAVIAKRTRLAAS
;
A
#
# COMPACT_ATOMS: atom_id res chain seq x y z
N MET A 1 7.89 23.99 23.08
CA MET A 1 7.97 22.62 22.52
C MET A 1 9.15 22.55 21.55
N SER A 2 10.24 21.84 21.88
CA SER A 2 11.49 21.84 21.10
C SER A 2 11.32 21.16 19.72
N LYS A 3 12.13 21.56 18.72
CA LYS A 3 12.08 21.01 17.36
C LYS A 3 12.27 19.48 17.30
N SER A 4 13.06 18.89 18.22
CA SER A 4 13.32 17.44 18.21
C SER A 4 12.09 16.60 18.56
N VAL A 5 11.24 17.06 19.48
CA VAL A 5 9.98 16.37 19.85
C VAL A 5 8.99 16.36 18.67
N LYS A 6 8.95 17.43 17.87
CA LYS A 6 8.08 17.51 16.67
C LYS A 6 8.56 16.57 15.56
N GLN A 7 9.88 16.44 15.37
CA GLN A 7 10.50 15.54 14.38
C GLN A 7 10.27 14.05 14.72
N GLY A 8 10.51 13.64 15.96
CA GLY A 8 10.27 12.24 16.37
C GLY A 8 8.82 11.79 16.20
N SER A 9 7.87 12.71 16.41
CA SER A 9 6.45 12.45 16.21
C SER A 9 6.03 12.33 14.73
N LEU A 10 6.75 12.97 13.80
CA LEU A 10 6.50 12.82 12.36
C LEU A 10 7.06 11.53 11.80
N MET A 11 8.29 11.15 12.19
CA MET A 11 8.89 9.90 11.76
C MET A 11 8.03 8.70 12.17
N MET A 12 7.53 8.68 13.40
CA MET A 12 6.61 7.63 13.86
C MET A 12 5.29 7.60 13.08
N ALA A 13 4.81 8.74 12.59
CA ALA A 13 3.59 8.80 11.79
C ALA A 13 3.80 8.28 10.35
N LEU A 14 5.01 8.43 9.81
CA LEU A 14 5.36 7.93 8.47
C LEU A 14 5.76 6.46 8.49
N LEU A 15 6.20 5.93 9.64
CA LEU A 15 6.72 4.58 9.78
C LEU A 15 5.81 3.49 9.18
N PRO A 16 4.48 3.46 9.39
CA PRO A 16 3.63 2.43 8.79
C PRO A 16 3.63 2.49 7.25
N SER A 17 3.63 3.69 6.68
CA SER A 17 3.74 3.86 5.22
C SER A 17 5.12 3.44 4.73
N PHE A 18 6.18 3.83 5.43
CA PHE A 18 7.54 3.44 5.06
C PHE A 18 7.70 1.91 5.03
N ILE A 19 7.19 1.22 6.05
CA ILE A 19 7.20 -0.25 6.13
C ILE A 19 6.52 -0.85 4.89
N LEU A 20 5.31 -0.38 4.52
CA LEU A 20 4.58 -0.90 3.37
C LEU A 20 5.34 -0.74 2.05
N TYR A 21 5.85 0.47 1.77
CA TYR A 21 6.56 0.73 0.52
C TYR A 21 7.89 -0.03 0.47
N ALA A 22 8.67 -0.01 1.56
CA ALA A 22 9.95 -0.70 1.63
C ALA A 22 9.79 -2.22 1.50
N SER A 23 8.84 -2.82 2.22
CA SER A 23 8.58 -4.26 2.13
C SER A 23 8.10 -4.67 0.75
N THR A 24 7.21 -3.89 0.12
CA THR A 24 6.80 -4.15 -1.27
C THR A 24 7.96 -4.08 -2.24
N ILE A 25 8.83 -3.07 -2.15
CA ILE A 25 10.01 -2.96 -3.02
C ILE A 25 10.93 -4.18 -2.87
N ILE A 26 11.21 -4.58 -1.62
CA ILE A 26 12.05 -5.75 -1.32
C ILE A 26 11.41 -7.02 -1.88
N LEU A 27 10.12 -7.24 -1.61
CA LEU A 27 9.40 -8.43 -2.07
C LEU A 27 9.32 -8.49 -3.60
N VAL A 28 9.06 -7.38 -4.27
CA VAL A 28 9.06 -7.33 -5.73
C VAL A 28 10.43 -7.66 -6.29
N ALA A 29 11.51 -7.15 -5.68
CA ALA A 29 12.87 -7.49 -6.10
C ALA A 29 13.14 -9.01 -5.97
N LEU A 30 12.67 -9.65 -4.90
CA LEU A 30 12.77 -11.10 -4.72
C LEU A 30 11.90 -11.88 -5.73
N THR A 31 10.65 -11.46 -5.94
CA THR A 31 9.67 -12.13 -6.81
C THR A 31 10.10 -12.14 -8.27
N ARG A 32 10.91 -11.18 -8.70
CA ARG A 32 11.47 -11.18 -10.06
C ARG A 32 12.41 -12.34 -10.35
N GLY A 33 13.12 -12.83 -9.34
CA GLY A 33 14.01 -13.98 -9.48
C GLY A 33 13.27 -15.31 -9.37
N ASP A 34 12.24 -15.37 -8.52
CA ASP A 34 11.41 -16.55 -8.33
C ASP A 34 9.96 -16.17 -7.98
N LEU A 35 9.11 -16.15 -9.01
CA LEU A 35 7.69 -15.85 -8.89
C LEU A 35 6.95 -16.89 -8.04
N GLY A 36 7.35 -18.17 -8.12
CA GLY A 36 6.65 -19.26 -7.42
C GLY A 36 7.07 -19.34 -5.95
N GLY A 37 8.37 -19.26 -5.66
CA GLY A 37 8.91 -19.39 -4.31
C GLY A 37 8.62 -18.21 -3.39
N THR A 38 8.13 -17.10 -3.93
CA THR A 38 7.82 -15.91 -3.11
C THR A 38 6.38 -15.81 -2.61
N ILE A 39 5.52 -16.76 -2.98
CA ILE A 39 4.10 -16.83 -2.57
C ILE A 39 3.92 -16.66 -1.06
N LYS A 40 4.73 -17.34 -0.24
CA LYS A 40 4.61 -17.30 1.23
C LYS A 40 4.93 -15.93 1.80
N TYR A 41 5.89 -15.21 1.22
CA TYR A 41 6.20 -13.86 1.68
C TYR A 41 5.07 -12.88 1.37
N TRP A 42 4.40 -13.05 0.22
CA TRP A 42 3.22 -12.26 -0.11
C TRP A 42 2.01 -12.61 0.77
N GLU A 43 1.83 -13.89 1.12
CA GLU A 43 0.81 -14.31 2.09
C GLU A 43 1.02 -13.64 3.47
N PHE A 44 2.27 -13.44 3.91
CA PHE A 44 2.58 -12.67 5.13
C PHE A 44 2.40 -11.15 4.95
N MET A 45 2.59 -10.63 3.74
CA MET A 45 2.35 -9.22 3.44
C MET A 45 0.86 -8.85 3.57
N VAL A 46 -0.06 -9.78 3.29
CA VAL A 46 -1.51 -9.56 3.41
C VAL A 46 -1.92 -9.13 4.83
N PRO A 47 -1.68 -9.90 5.91
CA PRO A 47 -2.05 -9.50 7.27
C PRO A 47 -1.27 -8.26 7.74
N LEU A 48 -0.04 -8.05 7.28
CA LEU A 48 0.72 -6.82 7.56
C LEU A 48 0.01 -5.59 6.97
N ALA A 49 -0.42 -5.65 5.71
CA ALA A 49 -1.18 -4.60 5.05
C ALA A 49 -2.53 -4.35 5.74
N ALA A 50 -3.22 -5.42 6.15
CA ALA A 50 -4.44 -5.33 6.93
C ALA A 50 -4.23 -4.59 8.26
N LEU A 51 -3.22 -5.01 9.04
CA LEU A 51 -2.91 -4.39 10.33
C LEU A 51 -2.59 -2.90 10.19
N ILE A 52 -1.73 -2.55 9.23
CA ILE A 52 -1.37 -1.14 8.97
C ILE A 52 -2.61 -0.34 8.52
N SER A 53 -3.48 -0.95 7.71
CA SER A 53 -4.74 -0.34 7.30
C SER A 53 -5.67 -0.06 8.48
N LEU A 54 -5.80 -1.01 9.42
CA LEU A 54 -6.60 -0.81 10.64
C LEU A 54 -6.09 0.38 11.47
N MET A 55 -4.77 0.61 11.50
CA MET A 55 -4.15 1.70 12.26
C MET A 55 -4.19 3.05 11.53
N SER A 56 -4.14 3.08 10.19
CA SER A 56 -3.84 4.30 9.42
C SER A 56 -4.97 5.35 9.39
N GLY A 57 -6.22 4.92 9.50
CA GLY A 57 -7.40 5.79 9.33
C GLY A 57 -7.92 6.47 10.60
N TRP A 58 -7.32 6.23 11.77
CA TRP A 58 -7.78 6.82 13.04
C TRP A 58 -7.65 8.35 13.08
N GLY A 59 -6.54 8.88 12.54
CA GLY A 59 -6.29 10.32 12.44
C GLY A 59 -7.32 11.04 11.54
N PRO A 60 -7.47 10.64 10.26
CA PRO A 60 -8.50 11.16 9.37
C PRO A 60 -9.92 11.06 9.95
N THR A 61 -10.28 9.92 10.53
CA THR A 61 -11.60 9.69 11.14
C THR A 61 -11.86 10.67 12.28
N TYR A 62 -10.86 10.88 13.15
CA TYR A 62 -10.95 11.88 14.21
C TYR A 62 -11.06 13.31 13.66
N ALA A 63 -10.27 13.67 12.65
CA ALA A 63 -10.32 15.01 12.05
C ALA A 63 -11.70 15.33 11.48
N ARG A 64 -12.38 14.33 10.89
CA ARG A 64 -13.70 14.47 10.23
C ARG A 64 -14.92 14.30 11.15
N ASN A 65 -14.76 14.14 12.46
CA ASN A 65 -15.88 13.80 13.38
C ASN A 65 -16.60 12.49 13.03
N ALA A 66 -15.93 11.55 12.34
CA ALA A 66 -16.53 10.28 11.99
C ALA A 66 -16.39 9.25 13.14
N SER A 67 -17.31 8.28 13.18
CA SER A 67 -17.28 7.20 14.18
C SER A 67 -16.10 6.26 13.93
N ARG A 68 -15.20 6.16 14.91
CA ARG A 68 -14.08 5.19 14.90
C ARG A 68 -14.56 3.74 14.95
N PHE A 69 -15.69 3.50 15.61
CA PHE A 69 -16.28 2.16 15.68
C PHE A 69 -16.81 1.72 14.31
N SER A 70 -17.51 2.61 13.59
CA SER A 70 -17.95 2.32 12.22
C SER A 70 -16.76 2.09 11.28
N TYR A 71 -15.70 2.90 11.42
CA TYR A 71 -14.44 2.69 10.67
C TYR A 71 -13.84 1.31 10.94
N LEU A 72 -13.74 0.90 12.21
CA LEU A 72 -13.18 -0.39 12.60
C LEU A 72 -13.99 -1.55 12.03
N ILE A 73 -15.32 -1.51 12.12
CA ILE A 73 -16.19 -2.53 11.53
C ILE A 73 -15.95 -2.63 10.03
N LYS A 74 -15.93 -1.50 9.31
CA LYS A 74 -15.68 -1.52 7.86
C LYS A 74 -14.32 -2.12 7.51
N GLN A 75 -13.28 -1.81 8.28
CA GLN A 75 -11.95 -2.41 8.09
C GLN A 75 -11.95 -3.92 8.33
N ILE A 76 -12.59 -4.39 9.41
CA ILE A 76 -12.68 -5.82 9.73
C ILE A 76 -13.46 -6.56 8.64
N VAL A 77 -14.59 -6.02 8.18
CA VAL A 77 -15.38 -6.61 7.10
C VAL A 77 -14.58 -6.64 5.80
N HIS A 78 -13.93 -5.54 5.42
CA HIS A 78 -13.15 -5.44 4.19
C HIS A 78 -12.00 -6.45 4.12
N TRP A 79 -11.15 -6.44 5.15
CA TRP A 79 -10.00 -7.36 5.20
C TRP A 79 -10.43 -8.79 5.50
N GLY A 80 -11.49 -8.99 6.29
CA GLY A 80 -12.07 -10.31 6.56
C GLY A 80 -12.63 -10.97 5.31
N LEU A 81 -13.33 -10.22 4.45
CA LEU A 81 -13.80 -10.72 3.16
C LEU A 81 -12.63 -11.10 2.24
N PHE A 82 -11.59 -10.27 2.17
CA PHE A 82 -10.41 -10.59 1.37
C PHE A 82 -9.67 -11.83 1.89
N LEU A 83 -9.43 -11.93 3.20
CA LEU A 83 -8.81 -13.11 3.82
C LEU A 83 -9.68 -14.37 3.63
N GLY A 84 -10.99 -14.24 3.78
CA GLY A 84 -11.94 -15.32 3.52
C GLY A 84 -11.92 -15.79 2.06
N LEU A 85 -11.79 -14.86 1.11
CA LEU A 85 -11.61 -15.19 -0.30
C LEU A 85 -10.30 -15.96 -0.54
N LEU A 86 -9.17 -15.52 0.02
CA LEU A 86 -7.89 -16.23 -0.11
C LEU A 86 -7.97 -17.66 0.46
N TRP A 87 -8.59 -17.80 1.62
CA TRP A 87 -8.85 -19.11 2.23
C TRP A 87 -9.73 -20.00 1.35
N LEU A 88 -10.79 -19.44 0.74
CA LEU A 88 -11.64 -20.16 -0.19
C LEU A 88 -10.86 -20.61 -1.43
N LEU A 89 -10.07 -19.74 -2.05
CA LEU A 89 -9.24 -20.10 -3.21
C LEU A 89 -8.27 -21.25 -2.89
N GLN A 90 -7.67 -21.23 -1.71
CA GLN A 90 -6.77 -22.29 -1.27
C GLN A 90 -7.50 -23.61 -1.01
N THR A 91 -8.63 -23.58 -0.30
CA THR A 91 -9.41 -24.79 0.03
C THR A 91 -10.10 -25.43 -1.17
N GLN A 92 -10.47 -24.63 -2.18
CA GLN A 92 -11.05 -25.12 -3.43
C GLN A 92 -9.97 -25.59 -4.44
N GLY A 93 -8.69 -25.64 -4.05
CA GLY A 93 -7.61 -26.13 -4.89
C GLY A 93 -7.20 -25.19 -6.03
N VAL A 94 -7.65 -23.93 -6.03
CA VAL A 94 -7.32 -22.95 -7.08
C VAL A 94 -5.81 -22.68 -7.14
N THR A 95 -5.14 -22.66 -5.98
CA THR A 95 -3.68 -22.53 -5.90
C THR A 95 -2.96 -23.66 -6.66
N ALA A 96 -3.45 -24.89 -6.53
CA ALA A 96 -2.89 -26.05 -7.22
C ALA A 96 -3.20 -26.02 -8.72
N ALA A 97 -4.44 -25.65 -9.09
CA ALA A 97 -4.88 -25.57 -10.48
C ALA A 97 -4.11 -24.49 -11.29
N LEU A 98 -3.82 -23.34 -10.68
CA LEU A 98 -3.07 -22.26 -11.32
C LEU A 98 -1.56 -22.50 -11.34
N GLY A 99 -1.04 -23.21 -10.33
CA GLY A 99 0.39 -23.27 -10.05
C GLY A 99 0.92 -22.00 -9.37
N ALA A 100 2.04 -22.12 -8.66
CA ALA A 100 2.56 -21.08 -7.78
C ALA A 100 2.85 -19.73 -8.47
N PRO A 101 3.45 -19.66 -9.68
CA PRO A 101 3.71 -18.37 -10.33
C PRO A 101 2.43 -17.59 -10.67
N LYS A 102 1.43 -18.26 -11.26
CA LYS A 102 0.16 -17.63 -11.63
C LYS A 102 -0.64 -17.22 -10.40
N TYR A 103 -0.68 -18.09 -9.38
CA TYR A 103 -1.35 -17.74 -8.13
C TYR A 103 -0.70 -16.54 -7.44
N THR A 104 0.63 -16.42 -7.45
CA THR A 104 1.32 -15.24 -6.87
C THR A 104 0.90 -13.94 -7.56
N LEU A 105 0.77 -13.94 -8.89
CA LEU A 105 0.24 -12.78 -9.62
C LEU A 105 -1.22 -12.49 -9.28
N VAL A 106 -2.07 -13.52 -9.18
CA VAL A 106 -3.48 -13.35 -8.76
C VAL A 106 -3.58 -12.76 -7.36
N LEU A 107 -2.80 -13.29 -6.40
CA LEU A 107 -2.71 -12.78 -5.04
C LEU A 107 -2.32 -11.30 -5.02
N LEU A 108 -1.30 -10.93 -5.79
CA LEU A 108 -0.82 -9.56 -5.91
C LEU A 108 -1.86 -8.61 -6.53
N TYR A 109 -2.56 -9.03 -7.57
CA TYR A 109 -3.64 -8.25 -8.16
C TYR A 109 -4.79 -8.05 -7.16
N LEU A 110 -5.26 -9.13 -6.53
CA LEU A 110 -6.33 -9.05 -5.53
C LEU A 110 -5.92 -8.18 -4.34
N LEU A 111 -4.70 -8.33 -3.82
CA LEU A 111 -4.19 -7.49 -2.72
C LEU A 111 -4.17 -6.01 -3.13
N SER A 112 -3.65 -5.70 -4.32
CA SER A 112 -3.62 -4.31 -4.81
C SER A 112 -5.02 -3.71 -4.96
N LEU A 113 -5.98 -4.47 -5.51
CA LEU A 113 -7.37 -4.04 -5.68
C LEU A 113 -8.08 -3.88 -4.33
N THR A 114 -7.88 -4.81 -3.39
CA THR A 114 -8.41 -4.70 -2.03
C THR A 114 -7.90 -3.43 -1.34
N ILE A 115 -6.60 -3.13 -1.46
CA ILE A 115 -6.01 -1.92 -0.88
C ILE A 115 -6.59 -0.66 -1.55
N ILE A 116 -6.71 -0.62 -2.88
CA ILE A 116 -7.29 0.51 -3.62
C ILE A 116 -8.74 0.73 -3.18
N LEU A 117 -9.54 -0.33 -3.17
CA LEU A 117 -10.94 -0.27 -2.81
C LEU A 117 -11.10 0.25 -1.38
N GLY A 118 -10.39 -0.34 -0.42
CA GLY A 118 -10.34 0.14 0.97
C GLY A 118 -9.92 1.61 1.06
N GLY A 119 -8.98 2.03 0.22
CA GLY A 119 -8.53 3.41 0.17
C GLY A 119 -9.59 4.42 -0.26
N PHE A 120 -10.45 4.07 -1.23
CA PHE A 120 -11.48 5.00 -1.71
C PHE A 120 -12.51 5.37 -0.64
N TYR A 121 -12.93 4.41 0.18
CA TYR A 121 -14.01 4.65 1.15
C TYR A 121 -13.56 4.72 2.62
N LEU A 122 -12.29 4.41 2.94
CA LEU A 122 -11.75 4.47 4.31
C LEU A 122 -10.58 5.44 4.46
N ASP A 123 -9.52 5.29 3.66
CA ASP A 123 -8.30 6.08 3.79
C ASP A 123 -7.56 6.26 2.46
N LEU A 124 -7.69 7.45 1.86
CA LEU A 124 -7.17 7.77 0.53
C LEU A 124 -5.66 7.50 0.37
N LYS A 125 -4.89 7.52 1.46
CA LYS A 125 -3.46 7.16 1.46
C LYS A 125 -3.22 5.74 0.94
N GLN A 126 -4.16 4.83 1.20
CA GLN A 126 -4.08 3.45 0.72
C GLN A 126 -4.29 3.35 -0.78
N VAL A 127 -5.04 4.26 -1.40
CA VAL A 127 -5.17 4.28 -2.88
C VAL A 127 -3.81 4.45 -3.53
N LEU A 128 -2.97 5.34 -3.00
CA LEU A 128 -1.61 5.55 -3.52
C LEU A 128 -0.74 4.30 -3.39
N PHE A 129 -0.77 3.65 -2.22
CA PHE A 129 -0.01 2.42 -2.00
C PHE A 129 -0.53 1.26 -2.86
N GLY A 130 -1.85 1.08 -2.95
CA GLY A 130 -2.46 0.05 -3.76
C GLY A 130 -2.21 0.26 -5.26
N ALA A 131 -2.24 1.51 -5.74
CA ALA A 131 -1.86 1.84 -7.11
C ALA A 131 -0.37 1.54 -7.38
N PHE A 132 0.51 1.87 -6.44
CA PHE A 132 1.92 1.51 -6.52
C PHE A 132 2.12 -0.02 -6.57
N LEU A 133 1.41 -0.77 -5.72
CA LEU A 133 1.46 -2.22 -5.73
C LEU A 133 0.92 -2.79 -7.05
N ALA A 134 -0.21 -2.28 -7.56
CA ALA A 134 -0.77 -2.70 -8.84
C ALA A 134 0.21 -2.45 -10.01
N PHE A 135 0.89 -1.31 -9.98
CA PHE A 135 1.97 -1.00 -10.92
C PHE A 135 3.11 -2.03 -10.82
N CYS A 136 3.56 -2.36 -9.62
CA CYS A 136 4.58 -3.40 -9.42
C CYS A 136 4.12 -4.77 -9.93
N THR A 137 2.87 -5.15 -9.64
CA THR A 137 2.26 -6.40 -10.11
C THR A 137 2.21 -6.47 -11.63
N TYR A 138 1.87 -5.37 -12.31
CA TYR A 138 1.87 -5.28 -13.75
C TYR A 138 3.27 -5.54 -14.33
N LEU A 139 4.31 -4.92 -13.75
CA LEU A 139 5.70 -5.14 -14.18
C LEU A 139 6.18 -6.58 -13.95
N LEU A 140 5.68 -7.25 -12.90
CA LEU A 140 5.95 -8.66 -12.65
C LEU A 140 5.21 -9.58 -13.63
N ALA A 141 3.97 -9.24 -13.99
CA ALA A 141 3.13 -10.04 -14.87
C ALA A 141 3.56 -9.97 -16.34
N ALA A 142 4.06 -8.81 -16.79
CA ALA A 142 4.40 -8.55 -18.17
C ALA A 142 5.79 -7.91 -18.32
N PRO A 143 6.89 -8.62 -17.94
CA PRO A 143 8.23 -8.05 -17.94
C PRO A 143 8.74 -7.68 -19.33
N ALA A 144 8.18 -8.25 -20.40
CA ALA A 144 8.52 -7.91 -21.78
C ALA A 144 7.62 -6.84 -22.40
N ASN A 145 6.43 -6.60 -21.84
CA ASN A 145 5.45 -5.65 -22.38
C ASN A 145 5.30 -4.45 -21.44
N ILE A 146 6.29 -3.57 -21.51
CA ILE A 146 6.42 -2.45 -20.60
C ILE A 146 5.98 -1.14 -21.27
N ALA A 147 4.79 -1.15 -21.88
CA ALA A 147 4.23 0.03 -22.52
C ALA A 147 3.99 1.17 -21.50
N ILE A 148 3.62 0.82 -20.26
CA ILE A 148 3.32 1.78 -19.20
C ILE A 148 4.54 2.56 -18.70
N LEU A 149 5.77 2.03 -18.85
CA LEU A 149 6.98 2.72 -18.38
C LEU A 149 7.48 3.79 -19.34
N LYS A 150 7.10 3.75 -20.62
CA LYS A 150 7.53 4.75 -21.59
C LYS A 150 7.08 6.18 -21.23
N PRO A 151 5.78 6.47 -21.01
CA PRO A 151 5.34 7.82 -20.66
C PRO A 151 5.86 8.27 -19.29
N ILE A 152 5.99 7.34 -18.34
CA ILE A 152 6.53 7.62 -17.00
C ILE A 152 8.03 7.95 -17.10
N GLY A 153 8.79 7.18 -17.85
CA GLY A 153 10.23 7.38 -18.02
C GLY A 153 10.57 8.67 -18.77
N GLU A 154 9.79 9.03 -19.81
CA GLU A 154 9.91 10.31 -20.51
C GLU A 154 9.65 11.49 -19.57
N THR A 155 8.57 11.41 -18.78
CA THR A 155 8.22 12.44 -17.77
C THR A 155 9.33 12.61 -16.73
N LEU A 156 9.94 11.51 -16.30
CA LEU A 156 10.97 11.48 -15.25
C LEU A 156 12.40 11.60 -15.80
N ARG A 157 12.58 11.75 -17.12
CA ARG A 157 13.87 11.82 -17.81
C ARG A 157 14.79 10.61 -17.51
N ILE A 158 14.20 9.42 -17.40
CA ILE A 158 14.94 8.18 -17.18
C ILE A 158 15.31 7.59 -18.54
N ALA A 159 16.62 7.49 -18.81
CA ALA A 159 17.12 6.88 -20.03
C ALA A 159 16.81 5.37 -20.05
N ASP A 160 16.14 4.93 -21.11
CA ASP A 160 15.74 3.54 -21.35
C ASP A 160 15.02 2.89 -20.14
N PRO A 161 13.80 3.35 -19.81
CA PRO A 161 13.08 2.89 -18.63
C PRO A 161 12.68 1.41 -18.71
N GLN A 162 12.62 0.86 -19.93
CA GLN A 162 12.23 -0.53 -20.18
C GLN A 162 13.34 -1.52 -19.80
N SER A 163 14.62 -1.14 -19.91
CA SER A 163 15.73 -1.99 -19.45
C SER A 163 15.98 -1.90 -17.95
N LYS A 164 15.37 -0.93 -17.23
CA LYS A 164 15.60 -0.68 -15.80
C LYS A 164 14.33 -0.72 -14.93
N PRO A 165 13.52 -1.80 -14.98
CA PRO A 165 12.27 -1.88 -14.21
C PRO A 165 12.44 -1.75 -12.69
N LEU A 166 13.58 -2.17 -12.09
CA LEU A 166 13.81 -1.93 -10.65
C LEU A 166 14.00 -0.45 -10.34
N THR A 167 14.75 0.28 -11.18
CA THR A 167 14.90 1.73 -11.04
C THR A 167 13.54 2.43 -11.14
N MET A 168 12.69 2.00 -12.06
CA MET A 168 11.34 2.54 -12.20
C MET A 168 10.48 2.25 -10.95
N ILE A 169 10.53 1.04 -10.40
CA ILE A 169 9.83 0.69 -9.15
C ILE A 169 10.32 1.59 -8.00
N LEU A 170 11.63 1.78 -7.86
CA LEU A 170 12.21 2.63 -6.82
C LEU A 170 11.76 4.08 -6.96
N VAL A 171 11.87 4.66 -8.16
CA VAL A 171 11.51 6.07 -8.39
C VAL A 171 10.00 6.29 -8.19
N VAL A 172 9.15 5.45 -8.79
CA VAL A 172 7.70 5.55 -8.61
C VAL A 172 7.31 5.31 -7.15
N GLY A 173 7.94 4.35 -6.47
CA GLY A 173 7.75 4.10 -5.04
C GLY A 173 8.12 5.30 -4.17
N LEU A 174 9.25 5.96 -4.45
CA LEU A 174 9.68 7.18 -3.76
C LEU A 174 8.69 8.34 -3.97
N ILE A 175 8.22 8.54 -5.20
CA ILE A 175 7.22 9.56 -5.53
C ILE A 175 5.91 9.28 -4.79
N ALA A 176 5.39 8.06 -4.89
CA ALA A 176 4.14 7.66 -4.25
C ALA A 176 4.24 7.76 -2.71
N PHE A 177 5.38 7.38 -2.12
CA PHE A 177 5.66 7.58 -0.70
C PHE A 177 5.71 9.07 -0.32
N ALA A 178 6.36 9.92 -1.12
CA ALA A 178 6.43 11.36 -0.85
C ALA A 178 5.03 12.01 -0.90
N VAL A 179 4.21 11.67 -1.89
CA VAL A 179 2.81 12.13 -1.97
C VAL A 179 2.03 11.65 -0.75
N ASN A 180 2.17 10.38 -0.37
CA ASN A 180 1.53 9.82 0.82
C ASN A 180 1.98 10.57 2.11
N ALA A 181 3.26 10.92 2.23
CA ALA A 181 3.77 11.71 3.36
C ALA A 181 3.10 13.08 3.47
N VAL A 182 2.77 13.74 2.35
CA VAL A 182 2.00 14.99 2.33
C VAL A 182 0.60 14.79 2.92
N PHE A 183 -0.10 13.70 2.56
CA PHE A 183 -1.39 13.37 3.17
C PHE A 183 -1.29 13.12 4.68
N VAL A 184 -0.25 12.42 5.13
CA VAL A 184 0.00 12.21 6.57
C VAL A 184 0.23 13.54 7.28
N MET A 185 1.04 14.43 6.72
CA MET A 185 1.25 15.76 7.31
C MET A 185 -0.04 16.59 7.38
N GLY A 186 -0.82 16.60 6.29
CA GLY A 186 -2.10 17.32 6.24
C GLY A 186 -3.11 16.82 7.26
N THR A 187 -3.27 15.50 7.39
CA THR A 187 -4.18 14.90 8.39
C THR A 187 -3.77 15.26 9.83
N ARG A 188 -2.46 15.25 10.13
CA ARG A 188 -1.96 15.67 11.45
C ARG A 188 -2.21 17.14 11.72
N GLY A 189 -1.99 18.01 10.73
CA GLY A 189 -2.32 19.44 10.84
C GLY A 189 -3.78 19.66 11.22
N ALA A 190 -4.70 18.95 10.55
CA ALA A 190 -6.13 19.01 10.84
C ALA A 190 -6.47 18.53 12.26
N VAL A 191 -5.84 17.44 12.72
CA VAL A 191 -6.02 16.92 14.08
C VAL A 191 -5.56 17.94 15.14
N ILE A 192 -4.41 18.57 14.93
CA ILE A 192 -3.86 19.57 15.87
C ILE A 192 -4.77 20.80 15.92
N ALA A 193 -5.14 21.35 14.76
CA ALA A 193 -6.01 22.52 14.68
C ALA A 193 -7.34 22.29 15.41
N LYS A 194 -7.93 21.10 15.26
CA LYS A 194 -9.16 20.73 15.96
C LYS A 194 -8.98 20.68 17.48
N ARG A 195 -7.90 20.07 17.97
CA ARG A 195 -7.61 20.01 19.42
C ARG A 195 -7.42 21.39 20.02
N THR A 196 -6.73 22.29 19.31
CA THR A 196 -6.54 23.67 19.76
C THR A 196 -7.86 24.43 19.84
N ARG A 197 -8.77 24.25 18.87
CA ARG A 197 -10.12 24.86 18.92
C ARG A 197 -10.93 24.38 20.13
N LEU A 198 -10.91 23.08 20.41
CA LEU A 198 -11.63 22.50 21.56
C LEU A 198 -11.06 22.92 22.92
N ALA A 199 -9.76 23.25 22.99
CA ALA A 199 -9.13 23.73 24.22
C ALA A 199 -9.38 25.23 24.48
N ALA A 200 -9.86 25.96 23.46
CA ALA A 200 -10.16 27.39 23.54
C ALA A 200 -11.67 27.68 23.74
N SER A 201 -12.51 26.65 23.69
CA SER A 201 -13.96 26.68 23.95
C SER A 201 -14.26 26.17 25.35
#